data_AF-A0A9E2W314-F1
#
_entry.id   AF-A0A9E2W314-F1
#
_cell.length_a   1.000
_cell.length_b   1.000
_cell.length_c   1.000
_cell.angle_alpha   90.00
_cell.angle_beta   90.00
_cell.angle_gamma   90.00
#
_symmetry.space_group_name_H-M   'P 1'
#
loop_
_entity.id
_entity.type
_entity.pdbx_description
1 polymer ?
#
loop_
_entity_poly.entity_id
_entity_poly.type
_entity_poly.pdbx_seq_one_letter_code
_entity_poly.pdbx_strand_id
1 'polypeptide(L)' 'MTGWCDTCDRRVEGETCEVCGQPVTEPERIRLDWKWKFFGVSTVIYLIWRIYQLIHWLTS' A
#
# COMPACT_ATOMS: atom_id res chain seq x y z
N MET A 1 2.89 -10.13 21.73
CA MET A 1 2.74 -9.61 20.35
C MET A 1 1.38 -8.96 20.25
N THR A 2 1.30 -7.71 19.81
CA THR A 2 0.04 -7.00 19.56
C THR A 2 -0.35 -7.20 18.11
N GLY A 3 -1.49 -7.84 17.85
CA GLY A 3 -1.96 -8.13 16.50
C GLY A 3 -3.36 -7.58 16.23
N TRP A 4 -3.75 -7.56 14.97
CA TRP A 4 -5.07 -7.11 14.54
C TRP A 4 -5.96 -8.31 14.25
N CYS A 5 -7.15 -8.35 14.85
CA CYS A 5 -8.12 -9.39 14.59
C CYS A 5 -9.13 -8.93 13.53
N ASP A 6 -9.08 -9.52 12.33
CA ASP A 6 -9.97 -9.17 11.21
C ASP A 6 -11.45 -9.47 11.50
N THR A 7 -11.74 -10.47 12.33
CA THR A 7 -13.12 -10.84 12.67
C THR A 7 -13.79 -9.83 13.60
N CYS A 8 -13.01 -9.23 14.51
CA CYS A 8 -13.53 -8.32 15.53
C CYS A 8 -13.16 -6.85 15.26
N ASP A 9 -12.45 -6.58 14.16
CA ASP A 9 -11.97 -5.25 13.74
C ASP A 9 -11.30 -4.48 14.90
N ARG A 10 -10.44 -5.17 15.66
CA ARG A 10 -9.84 -4.62 16.88
C ARG A 10 -8.42 -5.10 17.11
N ARG A 11 -7.66 -4.29 17.86
CA ARG A 11 -6.35 -4.67 18.39
C ARG A 11 -6.51 -5.66 19.52
N VAL A 12 -5.70 -6.71 19.49
CA VAL A 12 -5.64 -7.77 20.49
C VAL A 12 -4.20 -8.01 20.90
N GLU A 13 -4.01 -8.28 22.19
CA GLU A 13 -2.71 -8.59 22.79
C GLU A 13 -2.60 -10.11 22.94
N GLY A 14 -1.90 -10.76 22.01
CA GLY A 14 -1.75 -12.22 21.99
C GLY A 14 -1.80 -12.81 20.59
N GLU A 15 -1.52 -14.11 20.49
CA GLU A 15 -1.59 -14.88 19.24
C GLU A 15 -3.04 -15.31 18.90
N THR A 16 -3.97 -15.13 19.83
CA THR A 16 -5.37 -15.54 19.71
C THR A 16 -6.28 -14.44 20.23
N CYS A 17 -7.36 -14.16 19.51
CA CYS A 17 -8.33 -13.17 19.95
C CYS A 17 -9.19 -13.74 21.08
N GLU A 18 -9.18 -13.10 22.25
CA GLU A 18 -9.93 -13.56 23.43
C GLU A 18 -11.47 -13.52 23.26
N VAL A 19 -11.99 -12.84 22.23
CA VAL A 19 -13.45 -12.71 22.00
C VAL A 19 -13.97 -13.69 20.97
N CYS A 20 -13.25 -13.94 19.89
CA CYS A 20 -13.69 -14.86 18.84
C CYS A 20 -12.90 -16.17 18.81
N GLY A 21 -11.84 -16.29 19.60
CA GLY A 21 -10.95 -17.47 19.63
C GLY A 21 -10.16 -17.69 18.34
N GLN A 22 -10.22 -16.77 17.36
CA GLN A 22 -9.48 -16.89 16.12
C GLN A 22 -8.00 -16.55 16.31
N PRO A 23 -7.08 -17.25 15.61
CA PRO A 23 -5.68 -16.90 15.61
C PRO A 23 -5.49 -15.54 14.94
N VAL A 24 -4.63 -14.72 15.54
CA VAL A 24 -4.34 -13.36 15.08
C VAL A 24 -3.21 -13.46 14.07
N THR A 25 -3.55 -13.55 12.80
CA THR A 25 -2.55 -13.59 11.73
C THR A 25 -1.94 -12.20 11.56
N GLU A 26 -0.66 -12.05 11.91
CA GLU A 26 0.09 -10.85 11.58
C GLU A 26 0.08 -10.68 10.06
N PRO A 27 -0.36 -9.52 9.51
CA PRO A 27 -0.35 -9.32 8.07
C PRO A 27 1.07 -9.43 7.57
N GLU A 28 1.34 -10.46 6.76
CA GLU A 28 2.64 -10.65 6.13
C GLU A 28 2.97 -9.39 5.35
N ARG A 29 4.00 -8.66 5.77
CA ARG A 29 4.46 -7.48 5.02
C ARG A 29 5.06 -7.97 3.71
N ILE A 30 4.22 -8.06 2.69
CA ILE A 30 4.63 -8.40 1.34
C ILE A 30 5.66 -7.35 0.92
N ARG A 31 6.91 -7.76 0.71
CA ARG A 31 7.95 -6.87 0.21
C ARG A 31 7.56 -6.52 -1.22
N LEU A 32 7.10 -5.28 -1.42
CA LEU A 32 6.77 -4.76 -2.74
C LEU A 32 7.98 -4.96 -3.67
N ASP A 33 7.73 -5.67 -4.77
CA ASP A 33 8.74 -6.04 -5.75
C ASP A 33 9.40 -4.78 -6.32
N TRP A 34 10.72 -4.80 -6.52
CA TRP A 34 11.48 -3.62 -6.96
C TRP A 34 11.00 -3.07 -8.32
N LYS A 35 10.36 -3.93 -9.12
CA LYS A 35 9.69 -3.57 -10.38
C LYS A 35 8.63 -2.48 -10.19
N TRP A 36 7.91 -2.50 -9.07
CA TRP A 36 6.89 -1.49 -8.76
C TRP A 36 7.50 -0.10 -8.53
N LYS A 37 8.69 -0.03 -7.93
CA LYS A 37 9.40 1.23 -7.77
C LYS A 37 9.80 1.83 -9.12
N PHE A 38 10.33 1.02 -10.03
CA PHE A 38 10.67 1.48 -11.39
C PHE A 38 9.45 1.97 -12.17
N PHE A 39 8.35 1.23 -12.07
CA PHE A 39 7.11 1.60 -12.74
C PHE A 39 6.57 2.95 -12.21
N GLY A 40 6.63 3.15 -10.88
CA GLY A 40 6.29 4.43 -10.26
C GLY A 40 7.15 5.59 -10.76
N VAL A 41 8.48 5.42 -10.78
CA VAL A 41 9.40 6.47 -11.27
C VAL A 41 9.16 6.81 -12.74
N SER A 42 9.03 5.81 -13.61
CA SER A 42 8.74 6.01 -15.04
C SER A 42 7.42 6.77 -15.25
N THR A 43 6.38 6.40 -14.50
CA THR A 43 5.06 7.04 -14.55
C THR A 43 5.14 8.53 -14.17
N VAL A 44 5.89 8.86 -13.11
CA VAL A 44 6.07 10.25 -12.67
C VAL A 44 6.78 11.08 -13.74
N ILE A 45 7.87 10.56 -14.32
CA ILE A 45 8.62 11.25 -15.38
C ILE A 45 7.72 11.48 -16.60
N TYR A 46 6.95 10.46 -17.01
CA TYR A 46 6.01 10.56 -18.12
C TYR A 46 4.93 11.62 -17.88
N LEU A 47 4.35 11.66 -16.68
CA LEU A 47 3.32 12.65 -16.32
C LEU A 47 3.87 14.07 -16.37
N ILE A 48 5.07 14.31 -15.83
CA ILE A 48 5.72 15.62 -15.88
C ILE A 48 5.90 16.05 -17.34
N TRP A 49 6.49 15.18 -18.16
CA TRP A 49 6.70 15.47 -19.58
C TRP A 49 5.38 15.73 -20.32
N ARG A 50 4.35 14.92 -20.06
CA ARG A 50 3.01 15.07 -20.66
C ARG A 50 2.35 16.40 -20.26
N ILE A 51 2.49 16.82 -19.01
CA ILE A 51 1.96 18.12 -18.52
C ILE A 51 2.67 19.27 -19.23
N TYR A 52 4.01 19.23 -19.34
CA TYR A 52 4.75 20.24 -20.12
C TYR A 52 4.29 20.29 -21.57
N GLN A 53 4.08 19.14 -22.21
CA GLN A 53 3.62 19.05 -23.58
C GLN A 53 2.21 19.67 -23.74
N LEU A 54 1.30 19.42 -22.80
CA LEU A 54 -0.04 20.00 -22.78
C LEU A 54 -0.01 21.53 -22.59
N ILE A 55 0.80 22.02 -21.66
CA ILE A 55 0.96 23.46 -21.45
C ILE A 55 1.52 24.11 -22.71
N HIS A 56 2.57 23.54 -23.29
CA HIS A 56 3.14 24.02 -24.54
C HIS A 56 2.12 24.04 -25.68
N TRP A 57 1.24 23.03 -25.78
CA TRP A 57 0.15 23.00 -26.74
C TRP A 57 -0.91 24.09 -26.51
N LEU A 58 -1.26 24.37 -25.25
CA LEU A 58 -2.25 25.39 -24.90
C LEU A 58 -1.73 26.82 -25.09
N THR A 59 -0.41 27.01 -25.05
CA THR A 59 0.22 28.33 -25.13
C THR A 59 0.65 28.70 -26.55
N SER A 60 0.62 27.76 -27.50
CA SER A 60 0.99 27.95 -28.91
C SER A 60 -0.23 28.04 -29.82
#